data_AF-A0A953ZFP4-F1
#
_entry.id   AF-A0A953ZFP4-F1
#
_cell.length_a   1.000
_cell.length_b   1.000
_cell.length_c   1.000
_cell.angle_alpha   90.00
_cell.angle_beta   90.00
_cell.angle_gamma   90.00
#
_symmetry.space_group_name_H-M   'P 1'
#
loop_
_entity.id
_entity.type
_entity.pdbx_description
1 polymer ?
#
loop_
_entity_poly.entity_id
_entity_poly.type
_entity_poly.pdbx_seq_one_letter_code
_entity_poly.pdbx_strand_id
1 'polypeptide(L)'
;GVERAVVAEIDAYRDYVDERVLWIRSAELIGANDLTNGATAFAWLLDPDNLSDVASAIQTDARRHPFEFAFTGLLWLAVLAVQLYARKRIRRSADIISKNKAAPFWLTIQAFVGTIVISLPVSLAFWLVAWRLDEAPGTGEYGRAIASGLQAAALLFLGLSFLRNTLRREGLGDIHFGWSKEVRKALSKQLTWLLPVTAVLAFLIATFNSQSDESYTNSAGRIVMMIQLGAATVFMHFLLRPEGPLSKQYAAKRSGKLAGRGRTVAWLLALLLPFALAVLAAVGFAYTAGQLVTRYVLTLLLILGVVMLNGLMDRWFDLSETRIAIRIRKRKQKRKGLSVEEQKEQGVDDGVDEVDLLEVRKQTTSLRR
;
A
#
# COMPACT_ATOMS: atom_id res chain seq x y z
N GLY A 1 -38.46 17.91 -0.20
CA GLY A 1 -37.74 19.09 0.31
C GLY A 1 -36.86 19.59 -0.80
N VAL A 2 -36.97 20.88 -1.13
CA VAL A 2 -36.33 21.51 -2.30
C VAL A 2 -34.81 21.24 -2.35
N GLU A 3 -34.14 21.16 -1.20
CA GLU A 3 -32.72 20.76 -1.12
C GLU A 3 -32.42 19.37 -1.71
N ARG A 4 -33.27 18.36 -1.51
CA ARG A 4 -33.04 17.03 -2.08
C ARG A 4 -33.24 17.00 -3.59
N ALA A 5 -34.10 17.88 -4.12
CA ALA A 5 -34.32 18.00 -5.55
C ALA A 5 -33.13 18.72 -6.22
N VAL A 6 -32.63 19.80 -5.61
CA VAL A 6 -31.44 20.52 -6.09
C VAL A 6 -30.19 19.65 -6.02
N VAL A 7 -30.00 18.86 -4.96
CA VAL A 7 -28.86 17.92 -4.85
C VAL A 7 -28.97 16.83 -5.92
N ALA A 8 -30.16 16.24 -6.12
CA ALA A 8 -30.37 15.23 -7.16
C ALA A 8 -30.15 15.78 -8.58
N GLU A 9 -30.51 17.04 -8.83
CA GLU A 9 -30.33 17.70 -10.12
C GLU A 9 -28.87 18.09 -10.37
N ILE A 10 -28.13 18.51 -9.33
CA ILE A 10 -26.68 18.73 -9.40
C ILE A 10 -25.95 17.41 -9.64
N ASP A 11 -26.34 16.32 -8.97
CA ASP A 11 -25.73 15.01 -9.16
C ASP A 11 -26.04 14.46 -10.57
N ALA A 12 -27.26 14.64 -11.07
CA ALA A 12 -27.62 14.29 -12.44
C ALA A 12 -26.87 15.12 -13.50
N TYR A 13 -26.62 16.41 -13.24
CA TYR A 13 -25.80 17.26 -14.12
C TYR A 13 -24.32 16.85 -14.07
N ARG A 14 -23.80 16.52 -12.90
CA ARG A 14 -22.44 15.97 -12.73
C ARG A 14 -22.28 14.66 -13.47
N ASP A 15 -23.22 13.73 -13.34
CA ASP A 15 -23.20 12.45 -14.06
C ASP A 15 -23.30 12.66 -15.58
N TYR A 16 -24.17 13.58 -16.04
CA TYR A 16 -24.33 13.92 -17.45
C TYR A 16 -23.07 14.55 -18.07
N VAL A 17 -22.37 15.40 -17.32
CA VAL A 17 -21.11 16.04 -17.71
C VAL A 17 -19.96 15.03 -17.63
N ASP A 18 -19.83 14.27 -16.55
CA ASP A 18 -18.79 13.25 -16.38
C ASP A 18 -18.88 12.17 -17.47
N GLU A 19 -20.09 11.74 -17.86
CA GLU A 19 -20.27 10.72 -18.91
C GLU A 19 -19.79 11.20 -20.29
N ARG A 20 -19.90 12.51 -20.58
CA ARG A 20 -19.55 13.09 -21.89
C ARG A 20 -18.15 13.71 -21.92
N VAL A 21 -17.65 14.25 -20.81
CA VAL A 21 -16.31 14.84 -20.69
C VAL A 21 -15.22 13.77 -20.85
N LEU A 22 -15.49 12.52 -20.45
CA LEU A 22 -14.52 11.43 -20.58
C LEU A 22 -14.14 11.09 -22.04
N TRP A 23 -14.97 11.47 -23.02
CA TRP A 23 -14.77 11.15 -24.44
C TRP A 23 -14.38 12.35 -25.30
N ILE A 24 -14.32 13.56 -24.72
CA ILE A 24 -13.86 14.75 -25.42
C ILE A 24 -12.34 14.84 -25.24
N ARG A 25 -11.60 15.06 -26.34
CA ARG A 25 -10.15 15.29 -26.25
C ARG A 25 -9.93 16.58 -25.47
N SER A 26 -9.25 16.46 -24.33
CA SER A 26 -8.92 17.60 -23.47
C SER A 26 -7.74 18.42 -23.99
N ALA A 27 -6.97 17.87 -24.94
CA ALA A 27 -5.82 18.54 -25.55
C ALA A 27 -5.51 17.97 -26.95
N GLU A 28 -4.73 18.72 -27.74
CA GLU A 28 -4.12 18.22 -28.97
C GLU A 28 -3.08 17.12 -28.69
N LEU A 29 -2.65 16.41 -29.74
CA LEU A 29 -1.59 15.41 -29.64
C LEU A 29 -0.31 16.04 -29.07
N ILE A 30 0.49 15.21 -28.38
CA ILE A 30 1.74 15.70 -27.79
C ILE A 30 2.64 16.34 -28.85
N GLY A 31 2.98 17.61 -28.65
CA GLY A 31 3.69 18.44 -29.61
C GLY A 31 4.92 19.13 -29.00
N ALA A 32 5.73 19.78 -29.84
CA ALA A 32 6.91 20.52 -29.38
C ALA A 32 6.55 21.65 -28.39
N ASN A 33 5.35 22.23 -28.54
CA ASN A 33 4.85 23.29 -27.67
C ASN A 33 4.62 22.81 -26.22
N ASP A 34 4.33 21.51 -26.01
CA ASP A 34 4.16 20.95 -24.67
C ASP A 34 5.47 20.89 -23.90
N LEU A 35 6.61 20.78 -24.59
CA LEU A 35 7.92 20.82 -23.93
C LEU A 35 8.23 22.24 -23.44
N THR A 36 7.94 23.27 -24.25
CA THR A 36 8.11 24.67 -23.84
C THR A 36 7.14 25.05 -22.73
N ASN A 37 5.86 24.69 -22.85
CA ASN A 37 4.87 24.91 -21.78
C ASN A 37 5.23 24.13 -20.51
N GLY A 38 5.77 22.92 -20.67
CA GLY A 38 6.33 22.12 -19.60
C GLY A 38 7.46 22.83 -18.88
N ALA A 39 8.43 23.39 -19.62
CA ALA A 39 9.53 24.15 -19.05
C ALA A 39 9.03 25.39 -18.29
N THR A 40 8.05 26.12 -18.83
CA THR A 40 7.41 27.26 -18.15
C THR A 40 6.72 26.82 -16.86
N ALA A 41 6.02 25.68 -16.86
CA ALA A 41 5.38 25.15 -15.65
C ALA A 41 6.38 24.78 -14.55
N PHE A 42 7.52 24.20 -14.92
CA PHE A 42 8.60 23.95 -13.97
C PHE A 42 9.28 25.24 -13.49
N ALA A 43 9.41 26.25 -14.35
CA ALA A 43 9.92 27.56 -13.96
C ALA A 43 9.00 28.24 -12.94
N TRP A 44 7.68 28.20 -13.17
CA TRP A 44 6.67 28.70 -12.24
C TRP A 44 6.72 27.99 -10.87
N LEU A 45 6.93 26.67 -10.86
CA LEU A 45 7.05 25.88 -9.62
C LEU A 45 8.29 26.28 -8.78
N LEU A 46 9.35 26.74 -9.43
CA LEU A 46 10.61 27.12 -8.81
C LEU A 46 10.80 28.64 -8.73
N ASP A 47 9.73 29.40 -8.98
CA ASP A 47 9.76 30.85 -8.98
C ASP A 47 10.08 31.37 -7.56
N PRO A 48 11.21 32.10 -7.38
CA PRO A 48 11.60 32.63 -6.08
C PRO A 48 10.55 33.53 -5.45
N ASP A 49 9.78 34.27 -6.26
CA ASP A 49 8.78 35.22 -5.77
C ASP A 49 7.60 34.45 -5.14
N ASN A 50 7.05 33.47 -5.85
CA ASN A 50 5.99 32.58 -5.33
C ASN A 50 6.41 31.85 -4.04
N LEU A 51 7.67 31.37 -3.99
CA LEU A 51 8.21 30.71 -2.81
C LEU A 51 8.32 31.67 -1.62
N SER A 52 8.73 32.92 -1.87
CA SER A 52 8.84 33.95 -0.84
C SER A 52 7.49 34.40 -0.31
N ASP A 53 6.47 34.47 -1.17
CA ASP A 53 5.09 34.81 -0.80
C ASP A 53 4.48 33.73 0.08
N VAL A 54 4.62 32.46 -0.29
CA VAL A 54 4.17 31.34 0.55
C VAL A 54 4.90 31.32 1.89
N ALA A 55 6.22 31.53 1.89
CA ALA A 55 6.99 31.56 3.13
C ALA A 55 6.52 32.69 4.06
N SER A 56 6.22 33.86 3.50
CA SER A 56 5.71 35.02 4.24
C SER A 56 4.29 34.80 4.75
N ALA A 57 3.42 34.15 3.95
CA ALA A 57 2.07 33.78 4.34
C ALA A 57 2.09 32.77 5.50
N ILE A 58 2.89 31.71 5.42
CA ILE A 58 3.06 30.74 6.50
C ILE A 58 3.64 31.39 7.75
N GLN A 59 4.63 32.28 7.61
CA GLN A 59 5.21 32.98 8.75
C GLN A 59 4.17 33.85 9.47
N THR A 60 3.31 34.52 8.70
CA THR A 60 2.22 35.33 9.23
C THR A 60 1.17 34.46 9.92
N ASP A 61 0.79 33.34 9.29
CA ASP A 61 -0.13 32.34 9.85
C ASP A 61 0.39 31.75 11.16
N ALA A 62 1.68 31.38 11.22
CA ALA A 62 2.32 30.85 12.42
C ALA A 62 2.34 31.82 13.61
N ARG A 63 2.44 33.12 13.33
CA ARG A 63 2.34 34.16 14.37
C ARG A 63 0.91 34.38 14.85
N ARG A 64 -0.08 34.19 13.98
CA ARG A 64 -1.50 34.36 14.31
C ARG A 64 -2.09 33.13 15.04
N HIS A 65 -1.65 31.93 14.65
CA HIS A 65 -2.17 30.66 15.16
C HIS A 65 -1.08 29.80 15.86
N PRO A 66 -0.32 30.34 16.84
CA PRO A 66 0.83 29.63 17.42
C PRO A 66 0.45 28.29 18.08
N PHE A 67 -0.77 28.19 18.64
CA PHE A 67 -1.26 26.96 19.25
C PHE A 67 -1.49 25.84 18.23
N GLU A 68 -1.94 26.17 17.01
CA GLU A 68 -2.18 25.17 15.96
C GLU A 68 -0.85 24.64 15.40
N PHE A 69 0.15 25.52 15.20
CA PHE A 69 1.50 25.10 14.83
C PHE A 69 2.18 24.28 15.93
N ALA A 70 2.01 24.67 17.20
CA ALA A 70 2.50 23.88 18.33
C ALA A 70 1.81 22.51 18.39
N PHE A 71 0.49 22.45 18.17
CA PHE A 71 -0.26 21.21 18.16
C PHE A 71 0.16 20.28 17.02
N THR A 72 0.29 20.78 15.79
CA THR A 72 0.74 19.98 14.64
C THR A 72 2.17 19.48 14.81
N GLY A 73 3.08 20.34 15.29
CA GLY A 73 4.44 19.95 15.64
C GLY A 73 4.47 18.87 16.72
N LEU A 74 3.70 19.04 17.80
CA LEU A 74 3.59 18.06 18.89
C LEU A 74 2.98 16.74 18.42
N LEU A 75 1.94 16.77 17.58
CA LEU A 75 1.32 15.59 16.99
C LEU A 75 2.33 14.81 16.14
N TRP A 76 3.09 15.51 15.30
CA TRP A 76 4.13 14.89 14.49
C TRP A 76 5.25 14.27 15.35
N LEU A 77 5.74 15.00 16.36
CA LEU A 77 6.73 14.50 17.32
C LEU A 77 6.21 13.31 18.12
N ALA A 78 4.94 13.32 18.53
CA ALA A 78 4.30 12.20 19.22
C ALA A 78 4.28 10.96 18.33
N VAL A 79 3.93 11.10 17.04
CA VAL A 79 3.95 9.98 16.08
C VAL A 79 5.37 9.46 15.86
N LEU A 80 6.39 10.31 15.81
CA LEU A 80 7.80 9.88 15.77
C LEU A 80 8.21 9.11 17.03
N ALA A 81 7.87 9.60 18.21
CA ALA A 81 8.17 8.93 19.47
C ALA A 81 7.49 7.55 19.53
N VAL A 82 6.21 7.47 19.16
CA VAL A 82 5.45 6.22 19.10
C VAL A 82 6.00 5.28 18.03
N GLN A 83 6.49 5.79 16.89
CA GLN A 83 7.18 4.98 15.88
C GLN A 83 8.42 4.29 16.46
N LEU A 84 9.25 4.98 17.25
CA LEU A 84 10.43 4.39 17.88
C LEU A 84 10.04 3.25 18.82
N TYR A 85 8.97 3.44 19.59
CA TYR A 85 8.42 2.41 20.46
C TYR A 85 7.85 1.22 19.66
N ALA A 86 7.08 1.48 18.61
CA ALA A 86 6.48 0.47 17.74
C ALA A 86 7.56 -0.43 17.10
N ARG A 87 8.67 0.15 16.62
CA ARG A 87 9.82 -0.62 16.08
C ARG A 87 10.39 -1.59 17.10
N LYS A 88 10.60 -1.15 18.34
CA LYS A 88 11.11 -2.02 19.41
C LYS A 88 10.12 -3.13 19.75
N ARG A 89 8.82 -2.80 19.82
CA ARG A 89 7.77 -3.76 20.13
C ARG A 89 7.59 -4.82 19.05
N ILE A 90 7.62 -4.45 17.77
CA ILE A 90 7.54 -5.40 16.65
C ILE A 90 8.68 -6.42 16.72
N ARG A 91 9.92 -5.98 16.95
CA ARG A 91 11.06 -6.90 17.10
C ARG A 91 10.88 -7.87 18.27
N ARG A 92 10.44 -7.38 19.43
CA ARG A 92 10.14 -8.24 20.57
C ARG A 92 9.04 -9.27 20.26
N SER A 93 7.98 -8.86 19.57
CA SER A 93 6.92 -9.77 19.13
C SER A 93 7.45 -10.83 18.15
N ALA A 94 8.33 -10.43 17.23
CA ALA A 94 8.98 -11.32 16.28
C ALA A 94 9.85 -12.38 16.98
N ASP A 95 10.65 -11.97 17.97
CA ASP A 95 11.47 -12.89 18.78
C ASP A 95 10.62 -13.93 19.51
N ILE A 96 9.50 -13.51 20.10
CA ILE A 96 8.58 -14.42 20.81
C ILE A 96 7.96 -15.45 19.84
N ILE A 97 7.50 -15.00 18.67
CA ILE A 97 6.85 -15.87 17.68
C ILE A 97 7.85 -16.84 17.05
N SER A 98 9.10 -16.39 16.80
CA SER A 98 10.15 -17.24 16.25
C SER A 98 10.46 -18.45 17.16
N LYS A 99 10.36 -18.26 18.47
CA LYS A 99 10.58 -19.31 19.49
C LYS A 99 9.33 -20.12 19.79
N ASN A 100 8.15 -19.54 19.64
CA ASN A 100 6.87 -20.19 19.95
C ASN A 100 5.84 -19.95 18.85
N LYS A 101 5.65 -20.94 17.98
CA LYS A 101 4.65 -20.88 16.90
C LYS A 101 3.20 -20.74 17.40
N ALA A 102 2.92 -21.14 18.65
CA ALA A 102 1.61 -21.01 19.31
C ALA A 102 1.40 -19.66 20.03
N ALA A 103 2.28 -18.68 19.79
CA ALA A 103 2.18 -17.33 20.35
C ALA A 103 0.81 -16.66 20.06
N PRO A 104 0.32 -15.79 20.95
CA PRO A 104 -1.02 -15.22 20.84
C PRO A 104 -1.18 -14.31 19.61
N PHE A 105 -2.37 -14.37 18.98
CA PHE A 105 -2.70 -13.59 17.79
C PHE A 105 -2.59 -12.07 17.98
N TRP A 106 -2.81 -11.57 19.21
CA TRP A 106 -2.65 -10.15 19.54
C TRP A 106 -1.27 -9.59 19.16
N LEU A 107 -0.21 -10.40 19.21
CA LEU A 107 1.12 -9.96 18.78
C LEU A 107 1.18 -9.63 17.28
N THR A 108 0.36 -10.29 16.46
CA THR A 108 0.21 -10.01 15.02
C THR A 108 -0.57 -8.73 14.78
N ILE A 109 -1.67 -8.50 15.51
CA ILE A 109 -2.42 -7.24 15.45
C ILE A 109 -1.54 -6.07 15.90
N GLN A 110 -0.80 -6.25 16.99
CA GLN A 110 0.15 -5.26 17.47
C GLN A 110 1.23 -4.95 16.43
N ALA A 111 1.73 -5.97 15.72
CA ALA A 111 2.69 -5.75 14.65
C ALA A 111 2.08 -5.06 13.42
N PHE A 112 0.82 -5.37 13.10
CA PHE A 112 0.09 -4.74 12.00
C PHE A 112 -0.12 -3.24 12.26
N VAL A 113 -0.69 -2.90 13.41
CA VAL A 113 -0.87 -1.51 13.86
C VAL A 113 0.47 -0.79 13.98
N GLY A 114 1.48 -1.46 14.55
CA GLY A 114 2.84 -0.91 14.61
C GLY A 114 3.44 -0.62 13.23
N THR A 115 3.11 -1.42 12.20
CA THR A 115 3.59 -1.22 10.83
C THR A 115 2.91 0.01 10.19
N ILE A 116 1.63 0.23 10.46
CA ILE A 116 0.93 1.47 10.08
C ILE A 116 1.61 2.67 10.73
N VAL A 117 1.78 2.64 12.05
CA VAL A 117 2.44 3.70 12.83
C VAL A 117 3.85 4.01 12.30
N ILE A 118 4.63 3.00 11.93
CA ILE A 118 5.98 3.21 11.38
C ILE A 118 5.97 3.92 10.04
N SER A 119 4.88 3.78 9.28
CA SER A 119 4.73 4.32 7.92
C SER A 119 4.17 5.73 7.90
N LEU A 120 3.49 6.16 8.97
CA LEU A 120 2.83 7.47 9.09
C LEU A 120 3.74 8.71 9.09
N PRO A 121 4.93 8.76 9.71
CA PRO A 121 5.55 10.05 10.03
C PRO A 121 5.85 10.95 8.83
N VAL A 122 6.27 10.38 7.70
CA VAL A 122 6.56 11.18 6.49
C VAL A 122 5.27 11.60 5.80
N SER A 123 4.32 10.67 5.63
CA SER A 123 3.01 10.99 5.05
C SER A 123 2.23 12.01 5.89
N LEU A 124 2.30 11.89 7.21
CA LEU A 124 1.70 12.85 8.14
C LEU A 124 2.39 14.21 8.05
N ALA A 125 3.72 14.27 7.91
CA ALA A 125 4.41 15.53 7.68
C ALA A 125 3.91 16.23 6.42
N PHE A 126 3.85 15.52 5.29
CA PHE A 126 3.32 16.07 4.04
C PHE A 126 1.88 16.53 4.19
N TRP A 127 1.02 15.73 4.82
CA TRP A 127 -0.38 16.09 5.06
C TRP A 127 -0.53 17.32 5.96
N LEU A 128 0.22 17.41 7.06
CA LEU A 128 0.16 18.55 7.98
C LEU A 128 0.64 19.85 7.32
N VAL A 129 1.73 19.79 6.53
CA VAL A 129 2.21 20.94 5.76
C VAL A 129 1.17 21.35 4.71
N ALA A 130 0.59 20.38 3.99
CA ALA A 130 -0.45 20.66 3.01
C ALA A 130 -1.68 21.32 3.64
N TRP A 131 -2.13 20.80 4.78
CA TRP A 131 -3.27 21.36 5.51
C TRP A 131 -3.02 22.81 5.94
N ARG A 132 -1.81 23.10 6.43
CA ARG A 132 -1.41 24.48 6.78
C ARG A 132 -1.36 25.41 5.57
N LEU A 133 -0.88 24.92 4.43
CA LEU A 133 -0.86 25.70 3.18
C LEU A 133 -2.25 26.04 2.65
N ASP A 134 -3.21 25.13 2.84
CA ASP A 134 -4.60 25.29 2.40
C ASP A 134 -5.39 26.26 3.29
N GLU A 135 -5.09 26.28 4.61
CA GLU A 135 -5.73 27.20 5.56
C GLU A 135 -5.09 28.59 5.63
N ALA A 136 -3.80 28.71 5.34
CA ALA A 136 -3.06 29.96 5.48
C ALA A 136 -3.60 31.06 4.54
N PRO A 137 -4.13 32.18 5.08
CA PRO A 137 -4.63 33.27 4.26
C PRO A 137 -3.49 33.94 3.48
N GLY A 138 -3.65 34.06 2.16
CA GLY A 138 -2.68 34.74 1.30
C GLY A 138 -1.70 33.83 0.55
N THR A 139 -1.80 32.50 0.69
CA THR A 139 -1.02 31.56 -0.13
C THR A 139 -1.50 31.48 -1.60
N GLY A 140 -2.69 32.01 -1.88
CA GLY A 140 -3.23 32.17 -3.22
C GLY A 140 -3.52 30.85 -3.94
N GLU A 141 -3.36 30.86 -5.26
CA GLU A 141 -3.50 29.65 -6.10
C GLU A 141 -2.28 28.75 -5.99
N TYR A 142 -1.08 29.33 -5.88
CA TYR A 142 0.18 28.61 -5.77
C TYR A 142 0.22 27.69 -4.53
N GLY A 143 -0.09 28.21 -3.33
CA GLY A 143 -0.05 27.39 -2.12
C GLY A 143 -1.09 26.28 -2.07
N ARG A 144 -2.30 26.52 -2.60
CA ARG A 144 -3.33 25.48 -2.76
C ARG A 144 -2.86 24.37 -3.71
N ALA A 145 -2.13 24.73 -4.76
CA ALA A 145 -1.58 23.74 -5.68
C ALA A 145 -0.49 22.88 -5.04
N ILE A 146 0.45 23.50 -4.32
CA ILE A 146 1.47 22.79 -3.54
C ILE A 146 0.82 21.89 -2.47
N ALA A 147 -0.25 22.37 -1.82
CA ALA A 147 -1.01 21.59 -0.85
C ALA A 147 -1.62 20.34 -1.50
N SER A 148 -2.27 20.47 -2.66
CA SER A 148 -2.80 19.35 -3.43
C SER A 148 -1.72 18.33 -3.79
N GLY A 149 -0.57 18.81 -4.26
CA GLY A 149 0.63 18.01 -4.51
C GLY A 149 1.07 17.20 -3.28
N LEU A 150 1.20 17.86 -2.13
CA LEU A 150 1.64 17.23 -0.89
C LEU A 150 0.63 16.21 -0.36
N GLN A 151 -0.68 16.46 -0.50
CA GLN A 151 -1.72 15.50 -0.13
C GLN A 151 -1.65 14.23 -1.00
N ALA A 152 -1.50 14.38 -2.32
CA ALA A 152 -1.36 13.25 -3.23
C ALA A 152 -0.09 12.42 -2.92
N ALA A 153 1.03 13.09 -2.69
CA ALA A 153 2.27 12.46 -2.29
C ALA A 153 2.15 11.75 -0.93
N ALA A 154 1.46 12.37 0.05
CA ALA A 154 1.24 11.78 1.37
C ALA A 154 0.53 10.43 1.29
N LEU A 155 -0.57 10.35 0.52
CA LEU A 155 -1.39 9.15 0.38
C LEU A 155 -0.60 8.01 -0.30
N LEU A 156 0.04 8.28 -1.43
CA LEU A 156 0.84 7.27 -2.14
C LEU A 156 2.05 6.81 -1.31
N PHE A 157 2.73 7.75 -0.67
CA PHE A 157 3.85 7.45 0.21
C PHE A 157 3.40 6.54 1.36
N LEU A 158 2.20 6.76 1.92
CA LEU A 158 1.69 5.96 3.03
C LEU A 158 1.49 4.50 2.61
N GLY A 159 0.79 4.26 1.49
CA GLY A 159 0.53 2.91 1.00
C GLY A 159 1.82 2.15 0.64
N LEU A 160 2.74 2.81 -0.06
CA LEU A 160 4.01 2.20 -0.46
C LEU A 160 4.97 2.00 0.72
N SER A 161 5.02 2.96 1.66
CA SER A 161 5.81 2.85 2.89
C SER A 161 5.29 1.72 3.77
N PHE A 162 3.97 1.58 3.88
CA PHE A 162 3.33 0.47 4.58
C PHE A 162 3.72 -0.88 3.96
N LEU A 163 3.58 -1.03 2.64
CA LEU A 163 4.00 -2.25 1.96
C LEU A 163 5.51 -2.52 2.15
N ARG A 164 6.37 -1.49 2.06
CA ARG A 164 7.81 -1.61 2.29
C ARG A 164 8.13 -2.09 3.71
N ASN A 165 7.44 -1.54 4.71
CA ASN A 165 7.66 -1.89 6.12
C ASN A 165 7.15 -3.30 6.44
N THR A 166 6.05 -3.74 5.81
CA THR A 166 5.56 -5.13 5.88
C THR A 166 6.60 -6.13 5.36
N LEU A 167 7.33 -5.78 4.29
CA LEU A 167 8.34 -6.63 3.66
C LEU A 167 9.70 -6.66 4.39
N ARG A 168 9.87 -5.83 5.42
CA ARG A 168 11.12 -5.74 6.19
C ARG A 168 11.46 -7.08 6.84
N ARG A 169 12.76 -7.33 7.04
CA ARG A 169 13.23 -8.44 7.89
C ARG A 169 12.65 -8.28 9.30
N GLU A 170 12.17 -9.38 9.88
CA GLU A 170 11.43 -9.39 11.16
C GLU A 170 10.13 -8.55 11.14
N GLY A 171 9.65 -8.16 9.95
CA GLY A 171 8.37 -7.49 9.77
C GLY A 171 7.20 -8.46 9.67
N LEU A 172 6.01 -7.91 9.38
CA LEU A 172 4.77 -8.68 9.24
C LEU A 172 4.90 -9.82 8.23
N GLY A 173 5.40 -9.50 7.02
CA GLY A 173 5.52 -10.47 5.95
C GLY A 173 6.48 -11.60 6.30
N ASP A 174 7.49 -11.36 7.11
CA ASP A 174 8.51 -12.35 7.46
C ASP A 174 8.00 -13.35 8.53
N ILE A 175 7.75 -12.84 9.73
CA ILE A 175 7.54 -13.68 10.91
C ILE A 175 6.07 -14.02 11.12
N HIS A 176 5.17 -13.12 10.74
CA HIS A 176 3.74 -13.30 10.99
C HIS A 176 3.04 -14.01 9.83
N PHE A 177 3.35 -13.65 8.59
CA PHE A 177 2.73 -14.24 7.39
C PHE A 177 3.59 -15.31 6.71
N GLY A 178 4.86 -15.48 7.11
CA GLY A 178 5.72 -16.53 6.55
C GLY A 178 6.04 -16.35 5.07
N TRP A 179 5.98 -15.12 4.55
CA TRP A 179 6.36 -14.84 3.17
C TRP A 179 7.85 -15.09 2.99
N SER A 180 8.18 -15.66 1.85
CA SER A 180 9.54 -16.05 1.56
C SER A 180 10.52 -14.90 1.53
N LYS A 181 11.76 -15.23 1.85
CA LYS A 181 12.86 -14.27 1.89
C LYS A 181 13.18 -13.70 0.51
N GLU A 182 13.12 -14.53 -0.52
CA GLU A 182 13.45 -14.17 -1.91
C GLU A 182 12.44 -13.17 -2.46
N VAL A 183 11.14 -13.43 -2.27
CA VAL A 183 10.06 -12.52 -2.71
C VAL A 183 10.15 -11.21 -1.97
N ARG A 184 10.27 -11.24 -0.64
CA ARG A 184 10.36 -10.01 0.17
C ARG A 184 11.56 -9.14 -0.22
N LYS A 185 12.73 -9.74 -0.39
CA LYS A 185 13.94 -9.01 -0.79
C LYS A 185 13.78 -8.40 -2.19
N ALA A 186 13.16 -9.13 -3.12
CA ALA A 186 12.91 -8.63 -4.47
C ALA A 186 11.96 -7.44 -4.48
N LEU A 187 10.80 -7.54 -3.79
CA LEU A 187 9.84 -6.43 -3.69
C LEU A 187 10.45 -5.23 -2.95
N SER A 188 11.13 -5.47 -1.82
CA SER A 188 11.73 -4.39 -1.04
C SER A 188 12.76 -3.58 -1.85
N LYS A 189 13.55 -4.25 -2.70
CA LYS A 189 14.49 -3.59 -3.63
C LYS A 189 13.79 -2.72 -4.68
N GLN A 190 12.63 -3.14 -5.17
CA GLN A 190 11.88 -2.33 -6.14
C GLN A 190 11.19 -1.14 -5.45
N LEU A 191 10.69 -1.34 -4.22
CA LEU A 191 10.07 -0.27 -3.45
C LEU A 191 11.06 0.81 -2.99
N THR A 192 12.36 0.53 -2.88
CA THR A 192 13.34 1.55 -2.46
C THR A 192 13.52 2.69 -3.45
N TRP A 193 13.42 2.42 -4.75
CA TRP A 193 13.50 3.47 -5.78
C TRP A 193 12.12 3.96 -6.18
N LEU A 194 11.11 3.08 -6.24
CA LEU A 194 9.77 3.45 -6.68
C LEU A 194 9.16 4.48 -5.73
N LEU A 195 9.28 4.27 -4.42
CA LEU A 195 8.64 5.09 -3.40
C LEU A 195 8.98 6.59 -3.50
N PRO A 196 10.26 7.03 -3.54
CA PRO A 196 10.56 8.45 -3.73
C PRO A 196 10.17 8.95 -5.12
N VAL A 197 10.34 8.15 -6.17
CA VAL A 197 9.98 8.54 -7.55
C VAL A 197 8.49 8.80 -7.66
N THR A 198 7.64 7.86 -7.23
CA THR A 198 6.19 8.03 -7.29
C THR A 198 5.69 9.15 -6.40
N ALA A 199 6.34 9.41 -5.26
CA ALA A 199 5.94 10.51 -4.37
C ALA A 199 6.20 11.87 -5.03
N VAL A 200 7.37 12.06 -5.65
CA VAL A 200 7.71 13.30 -6.36
C VAL A 200 6.83 13.48 -7.60
N LEU A 201 6.64 12.44 -8.39
CA LEU A 201 5.81 12.53 -9.60
C LEU A 201 4.34 12.81 -9.26
N ALA A 202 3.80 12.19 -8.22
CA ALA A 202 2.43 12.46 -7.79
C ALA A 202 2.25 13.85 -7.20
N PHE A 203 3.26 14.36 -6.48
CA PHE A 203 3.31 15.75 -6.06
C PHE A 203 3.21 16.68 -7.29
N LEU A 204 4.09 16.51 -8.27
CA LEU A 204 4.12 17.33 -9.47
C LEU A 204 2.80 17.26 -10.27
N ILE A 205 2.24 16.07 -10.47
CA ILE A 205 0.97 15.89 -11.19
C ILE A 205 -0.15 16.64 -10.48
N ALA A 206 -0.33 16.45 -9.17
CA ALA A 206 -1.41 17.11 -8.45
C ALA A 206 -1.21 18.63 -8.32
N THR A 207 0.04 19.10 -8.20
CA THR A 207 0.35 20.54 -8.24
C THR A 207 0.01 21.15 -9.59
N PHE A 208 0.38 20.52 -10.71
CA PHE A 208 0.04 21.07 -12.03
C PHE A 208 -1.45 20.97 -12.35
N ASN A 209 -2.12 19.90 -11.93
CA ASN A 209 -3.55 19.69 -12.16
C ASN A 209 -4.46 20.61 -11.31
N SER A 210 -3.91 21.27 -10.29
CA SER A 210 -4.64 22.21 -9.44
C SER A 210 -4.48 23.66 -9.86
N GLN A 211 -3.68 23.93 -10.90
CA GLN A 211 -3.64 25.24 -11.56
C GLN A 211 -4.87 25.45 -12.44
N SER A 212 -5.37 26.68 -12.46
CA SER A 212 -6.49 27.12 -13.30
C SER A 212 -6.11 27.21 -14.77
N ASP A 213 -4.83 27.44 -15.09
CA ASP A 213 -4.33 27.42 -16.45
C ASP A 213 -4.21 25.98 -16.96
N GLU A 214 -5.14 25.60 -17.84
CA GLU A 214 -5.19 24.28 -18.47
C GLU A 214 -3.92 23.95 -19.26
N SER A 215 -3.11 24.95 -19.67
CA SER A 215 -1.83 24.74 -20.35
C SER A 215 -0.85 23.94 -19.48
N TYR A 216 -0.84 24.17 -18.17
CA TYR A 216 0.05 23.48 -17.21
C TYR A 216 -0.37 22.03 -17.04
N THR A 217 -1.69 21.80 -16.91
CA THR A 217 -2.29 20.47 -16.80
C THR A 217 -2.07 19.65 -18.07
N ASN A 218 -2.38 20.23 -19.23
CA ASN A 218 -2.33 19.56 -20.53
C ASN A 218 -0.90 19.36 -21.06
N SER A 219 0.07 20.13 -20.57
CA SER A 219 1.49 19.99 -20.95
C SER A 219 2.29 19.25 -19.86
N ALA A 220 2.66 19.94 -18.78
CA ALA A 220 3.56 19.42 -17.76
C ALA A 220 2.94 18.25 -16.97
N GLY A 221 1.70 18.42 -16.49
CA GLY A 221 0.98 17.38 -15.76
C GLY A 221 0.88 16.08 -16.55
N ARG A 222 0.58 16.20 -17.86
CA ARG A 222 0.51 15.09 -18.81
C ARG A 222 1.86 14.36 -18.98
N ILE A 223 2.94 15.10 -19.20
CA ILE A 223 4.29 14.52 -19.35
C ILE A 223 4.71 13.78 -18.07
N VAL A 224 4.53 14.42 -16.91
CA VAL A 224 4.87 13.83 -15.61
C VAL A 224 4.02 12.57 -15.34
N MET A 225 2.74 12.59 -15.71
CA MET A 225 1.86 11.41 -15.61
C MET A 225 2.34 10.25 -16.49
N MET A 226 2.77 10.52 -17.72
CA MET A 226 3.36 9.51 -18.60
C MET A 226 4.63 8.90 -17.99
N ILE A 227 5.50 9.73 -17.40
CA ILE A 227 6.70 9.26 -16.70
C ILE A 227 6.31 8.37 -15.50
N GLN A 228 5.28 8.75 -14.72
CA GLN A 228 4.79 7.96 -13.59
C GLN A 228 4.23 6.60 -14.05
N LEU A 229 3.48 6.58 -15.13
CA LEU A 229 2.95 5.34 -15.73
C LEU A 229 4.08 4.47 -16.30
N GLY A 230 5.12 5.07 -16.88
CA GLY A 230 6.34 4.37 -17.27
C GLY A 230 7.05 3.72 -16.08
N ALA A 231 7.24 4.45 -14.98
CA ALA A 231 7.81 3.92 -13.75
C ALA A 231 6.97 2.77 -13.17
N ALA A 232 5.63 2.90 -13.18
CA ALA A 232 4.71 1.84 -12.77
C ALA A 232 4.79 0.60 -13.68
N THR A 233 4.95 0.80 -14.99
CA THR A 233 5.14 -0.27 -15.99
C THR A 233 6.42 -1.05 -15.71
N VAL A 234 7.54 -0.34 -15.49
CA VAL A 234 8.83 -0.94 -15.11
C VAL A 234 8.71 -1.72 -13.80
N PHE A 235 8.03 -1.15 -12.80
CA PHE A 235 7.77 -1.83 -11.54
C PHE A 235 6.97 -3.13 -11.72
N MET A 236 5.85 -3.09 -12.47
CA MET A 236 5.03 -4.26 -12.75
C MET A 236 5.79 -5.33 -13.52
N HIS A 237 6.62 -4.93 -14.49
CA HIS A 237 7.51 -5.83 -15.20
C HIS A 237 8.42 -6.60 -14.23
N PHE A 238 9.14 -5.90 -13.34
CA PHE A 238 10.03 -6.54 -12.38
C PHE A 238 9.30 -7.39 -11.34
N LEU A 239 8.09 -6.99 -10.96
CA LEU A 239 7.27 -7.69 -9.98
C LEU A 239 6.74 -9.01 -10.56
N LEU A 240 6.14 -8.97 -11.75
CA LEU A 240 5.35 -10.08 -12.30
C LEU A 240 6.08 -10.89 -13.38
N ARG A 241 7.35 -10.56 -13.70
CA ARG A 241 8.12 -11.28 -14.73
C ARG A 241 8.06 -12.80 -14.53
N PRO A 242 7.81 -13.60 -15.60
CA PRO A 242 7.65 -15.05 -15.52
C PRO A 242 8.84 -15.81 -14.91
N GLU A 243 10.04 -15.24 -14.93
CA GLU A 243 11.26 -15.82 -14.34
C GLU A 243 11.65 -15.21 -12.98
N GLY A 244 10.81 -14.33 -12.43
CA GLY A 244 11.06 -13.62 -11.20
C GLY A 244 10.99 -14.47 -9.93
N PRO A 245 11.42 -13.92 -8.78
CA PRO A 245 11.36 -14.61 -7.49
C PRO A 245 9.92 -14.99 -7.07
N LEU A 246 8.95 -14.14 -7.41
CA LEU A 246 7.51 -14.41 -7.22
C LEU A 246 7.06 -15.62 -8.04
N SER A 247 7.34 -15.61 -9.34
CA SER A 247 6.89 -16.67 -10.24
C SER A 247 7.54 -18.02 -9.92
N LYS A 248 8.81 -18.05 -9.49
CA LYS A 248 9.49 -19.29 -9.09
C LYS A 248 8.85 -19.97 -7.88
N GLN A 249 8.40 -19.21 -6.89
CA GLN A 249 7.72 -19.79 -5.72
C GLN A 249 6.30 -20.27 -6.00
N TYR A 250 5.55 -19.52 -6.80
CA TYR A 250 4.22 -19.97 -7.20
C TYR A 250 4.30 -21.13 -8.21
N ALA A 251 5.33 -21.19 -9.06
CA ALA A 251 5.60 -22.36 -9.91
C ALA A 251 5.91 -23.63 -9.10
N ALA A 252 6.65 -23.49 -8.00
CA ALA A 252 6.94 -24.61 -7.10
C ALA A 252 5.67 -25.19 -6.43
N LYS A 253 4.61 -24.39 -6.28
CA LYS A 253 3.32 -24.82 -5.69
C LYS A 253 2.29 -25.32 -6.70
N ARG A 254 2.33 -24.89 -7.97
CA ARG A 254 1.41 -25.31 -9.04
C ARG A 254 2.19 -25.64 -10.31
N SER A 255 2.54 -26.91 -10.47
CA SER A 255 3.20 -27.45 -11.66
C SER A 255 2.16 -27.80 -12.74
N GLY A 256 1.81 -26.83 -13.59
CA GLY A 256 0.94 -27.09 -14.74
C GLY A 256 1.16 -26.10 -15.89
N LYS A 257 1.21 -26.57 -17.14
CA LYS A 257 1.37 -25.73 -18.35
C LYS A 257 0.31 -24.62 -18.44
N LEU A 258 -0.91 -24.88 -17.97
CA LEU A 258 -2.00 -23.89 -17.95
C LEU A 258 -1.76 -22.77 -16.92
N ALA A 259 -1.21 -23.11 -15.75
CA ALA A 259 -0.82 -22.13 -14.74
C ALA A 259 0.37 -21.27 -15.18
N GLY A 260 1.27 -21.82 -16.03
CA GLY A 260 2.32 -21.05 -16.69
C GLY A 260 1.78 -20.05 -17.70
N ARG A 261 0.87 -20.47 -18.59
CA ARG A 261 0.25 -19.59 -19.60
C ARG A 261 -0.59 -18.48 -18.98
N GLY A 262 -1.44 -18.80 -18.00
CA GLY A 262 -2.23 -17.79 -17.28
C GLY A 262 -1.36 -16.74 -16.59
N ARG A 263 -0.15 -17.11 -16.16
CA ARG A 263 0.81 -16.17 -15.56
C ARG A 263 1.42 -15.22 -16.58
N THR A 264 1.80 -15.72 -17.75
CA THR A 264 2.30 -14.86 -18.84
C THR A 264 1.22 -13.89 -19.29
N VAL A 265 -0.03 -14.34 -19.38
CA VAL A 265 -1.18 -13.47 -19.69
C VAL A 265 -1.38 -12.41 -18.60
N ALA A 266 -1.38 -12.80 -17.32
CA ALA A 266 -1.50 -11.84 -16.21
C ALA A 266 -0.35 -10.82 -16.19
N TRP A 267 0.88 -11.24 -16.50
CA TRP A 267 2.03 -10.34 -16.63
C TRP A 267 1.85 -9.35 -17.80
N LEU A 268 1.41 -9.83 -18.96
CA LEU A 268 1.12 -8.98 -20.12
C LEU A 268 0.00 -7.98 -19.81
N LEU A 269 -1.10 -8.42 -19.20
CA LEU A 269 -2.22 -7.56 -18.83
C LEU A 269 -1.82 -6.50 -17.80
N ALA A 270 -1.02 -6.87 -16.79
CA ALA A 270 -0.52 -5.94 -15.78
C ALA A 270 0.45 -4.89 -16.36
N LEU A 271 1.12 -5.20 -17.47
CA LEU A 271 1.99 -4.26 -18.20
C LEU A 271 1.18 -3.39 -19.17
N LEU A 272 0.18 -3.98 -19.82
CA LEU A 272 -0.66 -3.32 -20.81
C LEU A 272 -1.47 -2.19 -20.17
N LEU A 273 -1.96 -2.38 -18.95
CA LEU A 273 -2.81 -1.39 -18.28
C LEU A 273 -2.13 -0.02 -18.08
N PRO A 274 -0.99 0.10 -17.35
CA PRO A 274 -0.32 1.40 -17.20
C PRO A 274 0.20 1.95 -18.53
N PHE A 275 0.62 1.08 -19.46
CA PHE A 275 1.06 1.49 -20.79
C PHE A 275 -0.08 2.09 -21.62
N ALA A 276 -1.26 1.45 -21.64
CA ALA A 276 -2.43 1.95 -22.36
C ALA A 276 -2.90 3.29 -21.79
N LEU A 277 -2.84 3.48 -20.47
CA LEU A 277 -3.13 4.78 -19.84
C LEU A 277 -2.12 5.87 -20.27
N ALA A 278 -0.85 5.51 -20.45
CA ALA A 278 0.17 6.46 -20.90
C ALA A 278 -0.06 6.89 -22.37
N VAL A 279 -0.45 5.93 -23.22
CA VAL A 279 -0.86 6.22 -24.61
C VAL A 279 -2.12 7.07 -24.64
N LEU A 280 -3.12 6.75 -23.81
CA LEU A 280 -4.36 7.52 -23.71
C LEU A 280 -4.09 8.99 -23.33
N ALA A 281 -3.17 9.21 -22.39
CA ALA A 281 -2.69 10.54 -22.05
C ALA A 281 -2.02 11.23 -23.25
N ALA A 282 -1.09 10.55 -23.93
CA ALA A 282 -0.34 11.10 -25.08
C ALA A 282 -1.24 11.50 -26.26
N VAL A 283 -2.36 10.81 -26.47
CA VAL A 283 -3.30 11.05 -27.58
C VAL A 283 -4.26 12.23 -27.29
N GLY A 284 -4.25 12.79 -26.08
CA GLY A 284 -5.04 13.98 -25.72
C GLY A 284 -6.21 13.72 -24.78
N PHE A 285 -6.31 12.53 -24.18
CA PHE A 285 -7.32 12.21 -23.15
C PHE A 285 -6.71 12.28 -21.75
N ALA A 286 -6.04 13.39 -21.43
CA ALA A 286 -5.29 13.56 -20.18
C ALA A 286 -6.20 13.51 -18.95
N TYR A 287 -7.37 14.16 -19.02
CA TYR A 287 -8.38 14.14 -17.97
C TYR A 287 -8.85 12.70 -17.65
N THR A 288 -9.27 11.97 -18.68
CA THR A 288 -9.73 10.57 -18.57
C THR A 288 -8.62 9.67 -18.04
N ALA A 289 -7.39 9.82 -18.55
CA ALA A 289 -6.24 9.08 -18.06
C ALA A 289 -5.97 9.36 -16.57
N GLY A 290 -6.04 10.62 -16.13
CA GLY A 290 -5.89 11.00 -14.72
C GLY A 290 -6.92 10.33 -13.81
N GLN A 291 -8.20 10.36 -14.19
CA GLN A 291 -9.27 9.69 -13.44
C GLN A 291 -9.05 8.18 -13.35
N LEU A 292 -8.65 7.54 -14.46
CA LEU A 292 -8.35 6.10 -14.47
C LEU A 292 -7.11 5.77 -13.64
N VAL A 293 -6.08 6.62 -13.62
CA VAL A 293 -4.90 6.44 -12.75
C VAL A 293 -5.31 6.49 -11.27
N THR A 294 -6.16 7.43 -10.87
CA THR A 294 -6.66 7.51 -9.48
C THR A 294 -7.41 6.23 -9.09
N ARG A 295 -8.32 5.75 -9.94
CA ARG A 295 -9.04 4.48 -9.72
C ARG A 295 -8.10 3.27 -9.69
N TYR A 296 -7.09 3.26 -10.56
CA TYR A 296 -6.06 2.22 -10.57
C TYR A 296 -5.26 2.19 -9.25
N VAL A 297 -4.84 3.35 -8.72
CA VAL A 297 -4.19 3.46 -7.42
C VAL A 297 -5.09 2.96 -6.29
N LEU A 298 -6.35 3.39 -6.25
CA LEU A 298 -7.31 2.93 -5.24
C LEU A 298 -7.51 1.41 -5.29
N THR A 299 -7.55 0.83 -6.49
CA THR A 299 -7.64 -0.63 -6.68
C THR A 299 -6.39 -1.34 -6.15
N LEU A 300 -5.20 -0.80 -6.39
CA LEU A 300 -3.96 -1.35 -5.83
C LEU A 300 -3.93 -1.28 -4.30
N LEU A 301 -4.42 -0.18 -3.70
CA LEU A 301 -4.55 -0.05 -2.26
C LEU A 301 -5.58 -1.03 -1.68
N LEU A 302 -6.70 -1.23 -2.38
CA LEU A 302 -7.71 -2.23 -2.00
C LEU A 302 -7.12 -3.65 -2.03
N ILE A 303 -6.41 -4.01 -3.10
CA ILE A 303 -5.71 -5.29 -3.23
C ILE A 303 -4.70 -5.46 -2.08
N LEU A 304 -3.94 -4.42 -1.78
CA LEU A 304 -3.00 -4.43 -0.64
C LEU A 304 -3.75 -4.71 0.67
N GLY A 305 -4.88 -4.05 0.91
CA GLY A 305 -5.75 -4.30 2.05
C GLY A 305 -6.25 -5.75 2.12
N VAL A 306 -6.73 -6.29 1.01
CA VAL A 306 -7.17 -7.70 0.91
C VAL A 306 -6.03 -8.67 1.19
N VAL A 307 -4.83 -8.43 0.65
CA VAL A 307 -3.64 -9.26 0.91
C VAL A 307 -3.28 -9.23 2.40
N MET A 308 -3.38 -8.08 3.06
CA MET A 308 -3.16 -7.98 4.50
C MET A 308 -4.21 -8.74 5.30
N LEU A 309 -5.50 -8.62 4.93
CA LEU A 309 -6.59 -9.34 5.58
C LEU A 309 -6.42 -10.85 5.44
N ASN A 310 -6.11 -11.33 4.23
CA ASN A 310 -5.82 -12.74 4.00
C ASN A 310 -4.65 -13.23 4.86
N GLY A 311 -3.56 -12.47 4.96
CA GLY A 311 -2.43 -12.83 5.83
C GLY A 311 -2.82 -12.88 7.32
N LEU A 312 -3.71 -12.00 7.78
CA LEU A 312 -4.24 -12.04 9.15
C LEU A 312 -5.12 -13.28 9.37
N MET A 313 -5.96 -13.63 8.39
CA MET A 313 -6.81 -14.82 8.43
C MET A 313 -5.97 -16.11 8.43
N ASP A 314 -4.98 -16.22 7.54
CA ASP A 314 -4.06 -17.37 7.50
C ASP A 314 -3.39 -17.56 8.87
N ARG A 315 -2.88 -16.49 9.47
CA ARG A 315 -2.25 -16.57 10.79
C ARG A 315 -3.23 -16.95 11.90
N TRP A 316 -4.48 -16.49 11.81
CA TRP A 316 -5.54 -16.88 12.76
C TRP A 316 -5.85 -18.38 12.67
N PHE A 317 -6.00 -18.91 11.44
CA PHE A 317 -6.25 -20.33 11.22
C PHE A 317 -5.07 -21.20 11.68
N ASP A 318 -3.84 -20.85 11.33
CA ASP A 318 -2.63 -21.56 11.77
C ASP A 318 -2.54 -21.67 13.30
N LEU A 319 -2.94 -20.61 14.01
CA LEU A 319 -2.98 -20.60 15.47
C LEU A 319 -4.07 -21.50 16.03
N SER A 320 -5.24 -21.54 15.38
CA SER A 320 -6.33 -22.41 15.77
C SER A 320 -5.94 -23.89 15.66
N GLU A 321 -5.32 -24.29 14.55
CA GLU A 321 -4.82 -25.65 14.32
C GLU A 321 -3.73 -26.01 15.31
N THR A 322 -2.76 -25.11 15.52
CA THR A 322 -1.66 -25.34 16.46
C THR A 322 -2.19 -25.54 17.89
N ARG A 323 -3.21 -24.78 18.31
CA ARG A 323 -3.84 -24.93 19.63
C ARG A 323 -4.55 -26.27 19.76
N ILE A 324 -5.26 -26.72 18.73
CA ILE A 324 -5.93 -28.02 18.71
C ILE A 324 -4.89 -29.15 18.79
N ALA A 325 -3.82 -29.09 17.99
CA ALA A 325 -2.75 -30.07 18.01
C ALA A 325 -2.07 -30.18 19.39
N ILE A 326 -1.83 -29.03 20.06
CA ILE A 326 -1.28 -29.02 21.42
C ILE A 326 -2.26 -29.64 22.42
N ARG A 327 -3.57 -29.36 22.33
CA ARG A 327 -4.58 -29.98 23.20
C ARG A 327 -4.64 -31.49 23.01
N ILE A 328 -4.60 -31.96 21.75
CA ILE A 328 -4.60 -33.40 21.44
C ILE A 328 -3.36 -34.07 22.03
N ARG A 329 -2.17 -33.48 21.85
CA ARG A 329 -0.92 -33.99 22.45
C ARG A 329 -0.98 -34.05 23.97
N LYS A 330 -1.48 -33.00 24.63
CA LYS A 330 -1.66 -32.98 26.09
C LYS A 330 -2.67 -34.04 26.58
N ARG A 331 -3.77 -34.25 25.85
CA ARG A 331 -4.74 -35.32 26.17
C ARG A 331 -4.12 -36.71 26.01
N LYS A 332 -3.35 -36.95 24.94
CA LYS A 332 -2.62 -38.22 24.76
C LYS A 332 -1.58 -38.44 25.86
N GLN A 333 -0.83 -37.41 26.27
CA GLN A 333 0.11 -37.52 27.39
C GLN A 333 -0.57 -37.78 28.73
N LYS A 334 -1.72 -37.12 29.01
CA LYS A 334 -2.50 -37.42 30.22
C LYS A 334 -3.03 -38.86 30.22
N ARG A 335 -3.57 -39.36 29.09
CA ARG A 335 -3.99 -40.76 28.97
C ARG A 335 -2.82 -41.73 29.18
N LYS A 336 -1.65 -41.45 28.60
CA LYS A 336 -0.44 -42.27 28.80
C LYS A 336 0.11 -42.19 30.23
N GLY A 337 0.02 -41.03 30.90
CA GLY A 337 0.43 -40.87 32.28
C GLY A 337 -0.49 -41.61 33.24
N LEU A 338 -1.80 -41.46 33.07
CA LEU A 338 -2.82 -42.21 33.82
C LEU A 338 -2.68 -43.71 33.61
N SER A 339 -2.47 -44.18 32.37
CA SER A 339 -2.26 -45.61 32.11
C SER A 339 -0.94 -46.14 32.69
N VAL A 340 0.12 -45.34 32.77
CA VAL A 340 1.40 -45.74 33.40
C VAL A 340 1.31 -45.72 34.93
N GLU A 341 0.47 -44.87 35.51
CA GLU A 341 0.18 -44.82 36.94
C GLU A 341 -0.74 -45.99 37.35
N GLU A 342 -1.77 -46.28 36.53
CA GLU A 342 -2.61 -47.48 36.64
C GLU A 342 -1.80 -48.78 36.41
N GLN A 343 -0.87 -48.82 35.46
CA GLN A 343 0.05 -49.96 35.26
C GLN A 343 1.16 -50.07 36.32
N LYS A 344 1.42 -49.01 37.09
CA LYS A 344 2.30 -49.07 38.28
C LYS A 344 1.55 -49.53 39.52
N GLU A 345 0.27 -49.20 39.66
CA GLU A 345 -0.60 -49.72 40.71
C GLU A 345 -1.06 -51.16 40.43
N GLN A 346 -1.17 -51.55 39.17
CA GLN A 346 -1.43 -52.93 38.73
C GLN A 346 -0.18 -53.45 38.01
N GLY A 347 0.73 -54.09 38.73
CA GLY A 347 2.00 -54.58 38.16
C GLY A 347 1.84 -55.66 37.09
N VAL A 348 1.47 -55.27 35.86
CA VAL A 348 1.33 -56.16 34.70
C VAL A 348 1.73 -55.44 33.40
N ASP A 349 2.63 -56.11 32.70
CA ASP A 349 3.14 -55.90 31.35
C ASP A 349 2.05 -56.15 30.29
N ASP A 350 1.88 -55.25 29.29
CA ASP A 350 2.00 -55.57 27.85
C ASP A 350 1.44 -54.48 26.89
N GLY A 351 2.06 -54.44 25.69
CA GLY A 351 1.41 -54.26 24.39
C GLY A 351 0.82 -52.90 23.97
N VAL A 352 1.61 -52.06 23.29
CA VAL A 352 1.13 -50.83 22.62
C VAL A 352 0.68 -51.12 21.18
N ASP A 353 -0.63 -50.99 20.92
CA ASP A 353 -1.19 -51.05 19.56
C ASP A 353 -0.87 -49.80 18.72
N GLU A 354 -0.17 -50.05 17.61
CA GLU A 354 0.35 -49.11 16.63
C GLU A 354 -0.60 -48.95 15.43
N VAL A 355 -1.90 -48.68 15.66
CA VAL A 355 -2.90 -48.61 14.57
C VAL A 355 -3.81 -47.38 14.70
N ASP A 356 -3.26 -46.16 14.59
CA ASP A 356 -4.10 -44.94 14.47
C ASP A 356 -3.40 -43.73 13.78
N LEU A 357 -2.15 -43.88 13.34
CA LEU A 357 -1.38 -42.75 12.74
C LEU A 357 -1.57 -42.61 11.22
N LEU A 358 -2.09 -43.64 10.55
CA LEU A 358 -2.25 -43.66 9.09
C LEU A 358 -3.62 -43.13 8.61
N GLU A 359 -4.68 -43.24 9.41
CA GLU A 359 -6.03 -42.77 9.02
C GLU A 359 -6.16 -41.25 9.06
N VAL A 360 -5.60 -40.60 10.08
CA VAL A 360 -5.64 -39.13 10.22
C VAL A 360 -4.89 -38.43 9.08
N ARG A 361 -3.85 -39.07 8.51
CA ARG A 361 -3.06 -38.53 7.40
C ARG A 361 -3.77 -38.68 6.04
N LYS A 362 -4.63 -39.68 5.86
CA LYS A 362 -5.42 -39.86 4.64
C LYS A 362 -6.58 -38.87 4.55
N GLN A 363 -7.29 -38.61 5.66
CA GLN A 363 -8.41 -37.65 5.67
C GLN A 363 -7.97 -36.21 5.41
N THR A 364 -6.85 -35.76 5.98
CA THR A 364 -6.34 -34.39 5.78
C THR A 364 -5.85 -34.12 4.36
N THR A 365 -5.47 -35.14 3.59
CA THR A 365 -5.04 -34.98 2.19
C THR A 365 -6.24 -34.88 1.23
N SER A 366 -7.41 -35.42 1.61
CA SER A 366 -8.64 -35.36 0.81
C SER A 366 -9.34 -33.99 0.84
N LEU A 367 -9.20 -33.26 1.95
CA LEU A 367 -9.77 -31.92 2.13
C LEU A 367 -8.95 -30.80 1.47
N ARG A 368 -7.81 -31.13 0.86
CA ARG A 368 -6.85 -30.18 0.30
C ARG A 368 -6.78 -30.20 -1.24
N ARG A 369 -7.72 -30.87 -1.91
CA ARG A 369 -7.83 -30.86 -3.37
C ARG A 369 -8.75 -29.77 -3.87
#